data_AF-A0A452QGF9-F1
#
_entry.id   AF-A0A452QGF9-F1
#
_cell.length_a   1.000
_cell.length_b   1.000
_cell.length_c   1.000
_cell.angle_alpha   90.00
_cell.angle_beta   90.00
_cell.angle_gamma   90.00
#
_symmetry.space_group_name_H-M   'P 1'
#
loop_
_entity.id
_entity.type
_entity.pdbx_description
1 polymer ?
#
loop_
_entity_poly.entity_id
_entity_poly.type
_entity_poly.pdbx_seq_one_letter_code
_entity_poly.pdbx_strand_id
1 'polypeptide(L)'
;MLMPHSEKRHQQIKNFLGSCNPQIILQQLEEHMNTGQLAGFSHQIRNLILNNIISKKEFGILAKTRYFQTLKLHMMNSNNITDLVNYLASELSLDEASVFITEYSRHCGKPVPPDTAPCEILKSGFDSGLCPTLAV
;
A
#
# COMPACT_ATOMS: atom_id res chain seq x y z
N MET A 1 18.32 -16.83 -28.10
CA MET A 1 17.09 -17.42 -27.53
C MET A 1 15.96 -16.41 -27.63
N LEU A 2 14.80 -16.77 -28.21
CA LEU A 2 13.60 -15.94 -28.18
C LEU A 2 12.95 -16.09 -26.80
N MET A 3 12.82 -14.98 -26.07
CA MET A 3 12.01 -14.99 -24.85
C MET A 3 10.55 -15.33 -25.19
N PRO A 4 9.87 -16.15 -24.37
CA PRO A 4 8.43 -16.35 -24.46
C PRO A 4 7.70 -15.00 -24.51
N HIS A 5 6.68 -14.89 -25.36
CA HIS A 5 5.93 -13.64 -25.55
C HIS A 5 5.35 -13.07 -24.23
N SER A 6 4.91 -13.95 -23.33
CA SER A 6 4.44 -13.58 -22.00
C SER A 6 5.53 -12.93 -21.16
N GLU A 7 6.75 -13.47 -21.17
CA GLU A 7 7.89 -12.99 -20.39
C GLU A 7 8.37 -11.62 -20.91
N LYS A 8 8.42 -11.45 -22.23
CA LYS A 8 8.69 -10.15 -22.87
C LYS A 8 7.67 -9.09 -22.47
N ARG A 9 6.38 -9.43 -22.44
CA ARG A 9 5.30 -8.51 -22.01
C ARG A 9 5.47 -8.10 -20.54
N HIS A 10 5.74 -9.04 -19.64
CA HIS A 10 5.96 -8.70 -18.23
C HIS A 10 7.16 -7.78 -18.04
N GLN A 11 8.26 -8.02 -18.76
CA GLN A 11 9.43 -7.16 -18.70
C GLN A 11 9.14 -5.76 -19.23
N GLN A 12 8.39 -5.63 -20.33
CA GLN A 12 7.98 -4.33 -20.86
C GLN A 12 7.11 -3.55 -19.88
N ILE A 13 6.16 -4.22 -19.21
CA ILE A 13 5.35 -3.60 -18.16
C ILE A 13 6.22 -3.15 -16.99
N LYS A 14 7.14 -4.00 -16.50
CA LYS A 14 8.07 -3.63 -15.41
C LYS A 14 8.95 -2.44 -15.79
N ASN A 15 9.49 -2.42 -17.00
CA ASN A 15 10.31 -1.32 -17.51
C ASN A 15 9.50 -0.02 -17.57
N PHE A 16 8.28 -0.09 -18.10
CA PHE A 16 7.36 1.05 -18.14
C PHE A 16 7.11 1.59 -16.73
N LEU A 17 6.73 0.73 -15.78
CA LEU A 17 6.50 1.11 -14.39
C LEU A 17 7.74 1.71 -13.71
N GLY A 18 8.93 1.24 -14.05
CA GLY A 18 10.19 1.80 -13.55
C GLY A 18 10.54 3.17 -14.15
N SER A 19 10.03 3.49 -15.34
CA SER A 19 10.31 4.76 -16.04
C SER A 19 9.33 5.89 -15.71
N CYS A 20 8.20 5.57 -15.08
CA CYS A 20 7.13 6.53 -14.82
C CYS A 20 7.08 6.98 -13.36
N ASN A 21 6.64 8.22 -13.12
CA ASN A 21 6.29 8.67 -11.79
C ASN A 21 4.91 8.11 -11.39
N PRO A 22 4.81 7.26 -10.35
CA PRO A 22 3.55 6.68 -9.92
C PRO A 22 2.47 7.71 -9.55
N GLN A 23 2.86 8.82 -8.92
CA GLN A 23 1.93 9.88 -8.54
C GLN A 23 1.28 10.52 -9.76
N ILE A 24 2.05 10.77 -10.82
CA ILE A 24 1.54 11.38 -12.06
C ILE A 24 0.53 10.44 -12.72
N ILE A 25 0.83 9.15 -12.80
CA ILE A 25 -0.11 8.17 -13.36
C ILE A 25 -1.41 8.15 -12.55
N LEU A 26 -1.32 8.06 -11.22
CA LEU A 26 -2.50 8.02 -10.36
C LEU A 26 -3.37 9.29 -10.52
N GLN A 27 -2.74 10.44 -10.69
CA GLN A 27 -3.44 11.70 -10.98
C GLN A 27 -4.17 11.66 -12.33
N GLN A 28 -3.50 11.24 -13.39
CA GLN A 28 -4.10 11.16 -14.72
C GLN A 28 -5.28 10.16 -14.78
N LEU A 29 -5.18 9.06 -14.03
CA LEU A 29 -6.28 8.09 -13.90
C LEU A 29 -7.52 8.68 -13.23
N GLU A 30 -7.33 9.54 -12.24
CA GLU A 30 -8.41 10.20 -11.50
C GLU A 30 -9.06 11.33 -12.31
N GLU A 31 -8.25 12.11 -13.02
CA GLU A 31 -8.70 13.26 -13.80
C GLU A 31 -9.41 12.85 -15.11
N HIS A 32 -8.94 11.79 -15.76
CA HIS A 32 -9.34 11.50 -17.15
C HIS A 32 -10.01 10.14 -17.34
N MET A 33 -9.94 9.22 -16.37
CA MET A 33 -10.40 7.84 -16.53
C MET A 33 -11.31 7.40 -15.39
N ASN A 34 -12.18 8.27 -14.91
CA ASN A 34 -13.04 8.03 -13.73
C ASN A 34 -14.49 7.62 -14.07
N THR A 35 -14.87 7.54 -15.35
CA THR A 35 -16.26 7.22 -15.77
C THR A 35 -16.35 6.07 -16.77
N GLY A 36 -17.53 5.43 -16.81
CA GLY A 36 -17.87 4.40 -17.80
C GLY A 36 -16.89 3.23 -17.84
N GLN A 37 -16.61 2.73 -19.06
CA GLN A 37 -15.67 1.62 -19.26
C GLN A 37 -14.23 1.98 -18.88
N LEU A 38 -13.85 3.26 -18.98
CA LEU A 38 -12.52 3.73 -18.61
C LEU A 38 -12.26 3.63 -17.11
N ALA A 39 -13.31 3.72 -16.27
CA ALA A 39 -13.19 3.53 -14.82
C ALA A 39 -12.70 2.12 -14.45
N GLY A 40 -13.15 1.09 -15.18
CA GLY A 40 -12.68 -0.28 -14.99
C GLY A 40 -11.20 -0.46 -15.35
N PHE A 41 -10.76 0.16 -16.44
CA PHE A 41 -9.34 0.18 -16.82
C PHE A 41 -8.49 0.98 -15.83
N SER A 42 -8.97 2.15 -15.40
CA SER A 42 -8.33 2.99 -14.39
C SER A 42 -8.11 2.24 -13.09
N HIS A 43 -9.10 1.46 -12.65
CA HIS A 43 -8.97 0.59 -11.48
C HIS A 43 -7.86 -0.46 -11.65
N GLN A 44 -7.80 -1.13 -12.81
CA GLN A 44 -6.75 -2.12 -13.08
C GLN A 44 -5.35 -1.50 -13.10
N ILE A 45 -5.18 -0.34 -13.73
CA ILE A 45 -3.89 0.37 -13.78
C ILE A 45 -3.51 0.83 -12.37
N ARG A 46 -4.46 1.39 -11.60
CA ARG A 46 -4.23 1.77 -10.20
C ARG A 46 -3.71 0.59 -9.38
N ASN A 47 -4.37 -0.56 -9.44
CA ASN A 47 -3.94 -1.76 -8.72
C ASN A 47 -2.54 -2.21 -9.15
N LEU A 48 -2.23 -2.13 -10.45
CA LEU A 48 -0.90 -2.44 -10.97
C LEU A 48 0.17 -1.51 -10.39
N ILE A 49 -0.07 -0.19 -10.35
CA ILE A 49 0.85 0.78 -9.76
C ILE A 49 1.06 0.50 -8.27
N LEU A 50 -0.02 0.34 -7.51
CA LEU A 50 0.04 0.12 -6.06
C LEU A 50 0.77 -1.19 -5.73
N ASN A 51 0.46 -2.28 -6.43
CA ASN A 51 1.13 -3.57 -6.25
C ASN A 51 2.63 -3.48 -6.57
N ASN A 52 3.02 -2.70 -7.59
CA ASN A 52 4.43 -2.50 -7.91
C ASN A 52 5.18 -1.78 -6.78
N ILE A 53 4.61 -0.71 -6.23
CA ILE A 53 5.17 0.01 -5.06
C ILE A 53 5.31 -0.93 -3.86
N ILE A 54 4.25 -1.69 -3.55
CA ILE A 54 4.24 -2.66 -2.45
C ILE A 54 5.32 -3.71 -2.64
N SER A 55 5.43 -4.28 -3.85
CA SER A 55 6.42 -5.34 -4.15
C SER A 55 7.87 -4.87 -3.97
N LYS A 56 8.13 -3.58 -4.21
CA LYS A 56 9.45 -2.96 -4.05
C LYS A 56 9.66 -2.32 -2.68
N LYS A 57 8.62 -2.25 -1.84
CA LYS A 57 8.60 -1.53 -0.55
C LYS A 57 8.96 -0.03 -0.68
N GLU A 58 8.66 0.57 -1.83
CA GLU A 58 8.97 1.98 -2.13
C GLU A 58 7.86 2.94 -1.64
N PHE A 59 7.37 2.74 -0.41
CA PHE A 59 6.20 3.46 0.12
C PHE A 59 6.41 4.98 0.17
N GLY A 60 7.66 5.43 0.36
CA GLY A 60 8.04 6.84 0.40
C GLY A 60 7.69 7.63 -0.86
N ILE A 61 7.52 6.96 -2.01
CA ILE A 61 7.09 7.62 -3.26
C ILE A 61 5.72 8.29 -3.09
N LEU A 62 4.80 7.67 -2.34
CA LEU A 62 3.45 8.20 -2.15
C LEU A 62 3.23 8.87 -0.79
N ALA A 63 4.13 8.70 0.18
CA ALA A 63 3.95 9.12 1.57
C ALA A 63 3.56 10.61 1.75
N LYS A 64 4.06 11.49 0.87
CA LYS A 64 3.78 12.94 0.91
C LYS A 64 2.65 13.37 -0.03
N THR A 65 1.85 12.43 -0.51
CA THR A 65 0.81 12.67 -1.52
C THR A 65 -0.56 12.24 -1.01
N ARG A 66 -1.63 12.79 -1.60
CA ARG A 66 -3.00 12.33 -1.32
C ARG A 66 -3.24 10.85 -1.61
N TYR A 67 -2.38 10.23 -2.44
CA TYR A 67 -2.48 8.82 -2.81
C TYR A 67 -1.96 7.87 -1.73
N PHE A 68 -1.31 8.39 -0.67
CA PHE A 68 -0.88 7.55 0.43
C PHE A 68 -2.06 6.87 1.14
N GLN A 69 -3.19 7.57 1.27
CA GLN A 69 -4.40 6.97 1.84
C GLN A 69 -4.95 5.84 0.96
N THR A 70 -4.89 6.00 -0.36
CA THR A 70 -5.28 4.96 -1.32
C THR A 70 -4.38 3.72 -1.19
N LEU A 71 -3.07 3.92 -1.01
CA LEU A 71 -2.12 2.84 -0.77
C LEU A 71 -2.41 2.10 0.55
N LYS A 72 -2.64 2.86 1.64
CA LYS A 72 -3.02 2.31 2.96
C LYS A 72 -4.24 1.40 2.85
N LEU A 73 -5.32 1.87 2.23
CA LEU A 73 -6.55 1.09 2.04
C LEU A 73 -6.32 -0.17 1.20
N HIS A 74 -5.51 -0.07 0.14
CA HIS A 74 -5.17 -1.22 -0.71
C HIS A 74 -4.41 -2.31 0.05
N MET A 75 -3.51 -1.92 0.94
CA MET A 75 -2.78 -2.86 1.81
C MET A 75 -3.68 -3.49 2.88
N MET A 76 -4.63 -2.74 3.45
CA MET A 76 -5.64 -3.31 4.36
C MET A 76 -6.47 -4.39 3.67
N ASN A 77 -6.90 -4.16 2.42
CA ASN A 77 -7.70 -5.12 1.65
C ASN A 77 -6.93 -6.39 1.26
N SER A 78 -5.61 -6.32 1.19
CA SER A 78 -4.75 -7.47 0.85
C SER A 78 -4.21 -8.20 2.08
N ASN A 79 -4.57 -7.76 3.30
CA ASN A 79 -4.04 -8.26 4.57
C ASN A 79 -2.50 -8.29 4.66
N ASN A 80 -1.81 -7.51 3.82
CA ASN A 80 -0.37 -7.36 3.85
C ASN A 80 -0.04 -5.98 4.42
N ILE A 81 -0.14 -5.83 5.74
CA ILE A 81 0.02 -4.54 6.42
C ILE A 81 1.38 -4.38 7.12
N THR A 82 2.08 -5.48 7.40
CA THR A 82 3.35 -5.50 8.15
C THR A 82 4.40 -4.56 7.57
N ASP A 83 4.65 -4.67 6.25
CA ASP A 83 5.67 -3.86 5.61
C ASP A 83 5.36 -2.36 5.70
N LEU A 84 4.07 -2.00 5.65
CA LEU A 84 3.66 -0.60 5.79
C LEU A 84 3.74 -0.13 7.24
N VAL A 85 3.33 -0.95 8.21
CA VAL A 85 3.48 -0.63 9.64
C VAL A 85 4.95 -0.38 9.99
N ASN A 86 5.85 -1.24 9.52
CA ASN A 86 7.28 -1.09 9.74
C ASN A 86 7.80 0.20 9.11
N TYR A 87 7.41 0.49 7.87
CA TYR A 87 7.76 1.76 7.21
C TYR A 87 7.23 2.99 7.96
N LEU A 88 5.97 2.97 8.42
CA LEU A 88 5.37 4.08 9.17
C LEU A 88 6.13 4.32 10.48
N ALA A 89 6.45 3.25 11.21
CA ALA A 89 7.16 3.33 12.48
C ALA A 89 8.60 3.83 12.33
N SER A 90 9.29 3.44 11.26
CA SER A 90 10.70 3.82 11.04
C SER A 90 10.85 5.18 10.36
N GLU A 91 10.05 5.48 9.33
CA GLU A 91 10.23 6.66 8.48
C GLU A 91 9.32 7.84 8.84
N LEU A 92 8.18 7.60 9.49
CA LEU A 92 7.24 8.66 9.85
C LEU A 92 7.16 8.87 11.38
N SER A 93 6.49 7.97 12.10
CA SER A 93 6.40 7.95 13.56
C SER A 93 5.69 6.70 14.07
N LEU A 94 5.92 6.37 15.35
CA LEU A 94 5.13 5.35 16.06
C LEU A 94 3.64 5.69 16.11
N ASP A 95 3.30 6.98 16.22
CA ASP A 95 1.92 7.45 16.24
C ASP A 95 1.23 7.15 14.90
N GLU A 96 1.85 7.48 13.76
CA GLU A 96 1.32 7.14 12.43
C GLU A 96 1.12 5.63 12.24
N ALA A 97 2.08 4.82 12.70
CA ALA A 97 1.96 3.37 12.66
C ALA A 97 0.80 2.86 13.53
N SER A 98 0.62 3.42 14.72
CA SER A 98 -0.47 3.05 15.64
C SER A 98 -1.85 3.43 15.11
N VAL A 99 -1.96 4.60 14.45
CA VAL A 99 -3.19 5.05 13.77
C VAL A 99 -3.54 4.05 12.67
N PHE A 100 -2.58 3.67 11.83
CA PHE A 100 -2.81 2.72 10.75
C PHE A 100 -3.22 1.32 11.25
N ILE A 101 -2.58 0.80 12.29
CA ILE A 101 -3.01 -0.48 12.90
C ILE A 101 -4.43 -0.35 13.44
N THR A 102 -4.76 0.74 14.13
CA THR A 102 -6.11 0.96 14.67
C THR A 102 -7.17 1.00 13.56
N GLU A 103 -6.87 1.66 12.44
CA GLU A 103 -7.71 1.67 11.25
C GLU A 103 -7.90 0.26 10.67
N TYR A 104 -6.82 -0.51 10.55
CA TYR A 104 -6.88 -1.88 10.07
C TYR A 104 -7.67 -2.80 11.01
N SER A 105 -7.46 -2.71 12.32
CA SER A 105 -8.21 -3.47 13.32
C SER A 105 -9.72 -3.17 13.22
N ARG A 106 -10.10 -1.90 13.03
CA ARG A 106 -11.50 -1.51 12.75
C ARG A 106 -12.00 -2.09 11.42
N HIS A 107 -11.19 -2.05 10.37
CA HIS A 107 -11.51 -2.64 9.07
C HIS A 107 -11.76 -4.15 9.17
N CYS A 108 -11.06 -4.84 10.06
CA CYS A 108 -11.27 -6.26 10.36
C CYS A 108 -12.41 -6.55 11.36
N GLY A 109 -13.14 -5.53 11.83
CA GLY A 109 -14.22 -5.69 12.80
C GLY A 109 -13.76 -5.92 14.25
N LYS A 110 -12.50 -5.61 14.58
CA LYS A 110 -11.90 -5.77 15.90
C LYS A 110 -11.42 -4.40 16.43
N PRO A 111 -12.31 -3.50 16.86
CA PRO A 111 -11.91 -2.17 17.28
C PRO A 111 -10.99 -2.21 18.50
N VAL A 112 -9.96 -1.36 18.49
CA VAL A 112 -9.04 -1.15 19.62
C VAL A 112 -9.74 -0.26 20.67
N PRO A 113 -9.57 -0.52 21.98
CA PRO A 113 -10.11 0.34 23.03
C PRO A 113 -9.61 1.79 22.91
N PRO A 114 -10.48 2.78 23.16
CA PRO A 114 -10.03 4.16 23.33
C PRO A 114 -9.02 4.21 24.49
N ASP A 115 -7.98 5.05 24.36
CA ASP A 115 -6.90 5.25 25.34
C ASP A 115 -5.78 4.20 25.39
N THR A 116 -5.76 3.25 24.44
CA THR A 116 -4.62 2.32 24.31
C THR A 116 -3.37 3.08 23.83
N ALA A 117 -2.23 2.93 24.51
CA ALA A 117 -1.01 3.63 24.13
C ALA A 117 -0.46 3.12 22.77
N PRO A 118 0.17 3.98 21.93
CA PRO A 118 0.70 3.59 20.62
C PRO A 118 1.61 2.35 20.66
N CYS A 119 2.48 2.25 21.67
CA CYS A 119 3.36 1.09 21.86
C CYS A 119 2.58 -0.21 22.20
N GLU A 120 1.47 -0.12 22.92
CA GLU A 120 0.60 -1.26 23.25
C GLU A 120 -0.24 -1.69 22.04
N ILE A 121 -0.68 -0.74 21.21
CA ILE A 121 -1.37 -1.02 19.93
C ILE A 121 -0.44 -1.76 18.99
N LEU A 122 0.79 -1.28 18.84
CA LEU A 122 1.79 -1.96 18.02
C LEU A 122 2.04 -3.37 18.57
N LYS A 123 2.35 -3.49 19.86
CA LYS A 123 2.64 -4.79 20.50
C LYS A 123 1.48 -5.79 20.34
N SER A 124 0.25 -5.38 20.62
CA SER A 124 -0.94 -6.22 20.44
C SER A 124 -1.19 -6.57 18.97
N GLY A 125 -0.92 -5.67 18.02
CA GLY A 125 -0.99 -5.95 16.58
C GLY A 125 0.03 -6.99 16.12
N PHE A 126 1.25 -6.97 16.67
CA PHE A 126 2.28 -7.96 16.37
C PHE A 126 1.99 -9.33 17.04
N ASP A 127 1.57 -9.31 18.31
CA ASP A 127 1.33 -10.53 19.10
C ASP A 127 0.04 -11.29 18.68
N SER A 128 -0.97 -10.57 18.17
CA SER A 128 -2.24 -11.17 17.72
C SER A 128 -2.20 -11.76 16.31
N GLY A 129 -1.03 -11.74 15.66
CA GLY A 129 -0.86 -12.18 14.28
C GLY A 129 -1.44 -11.22 13.23
N LEU A 130 -1.79 -9.98 13.61
CA LEU A 130 -2.19 -8.93 12.67
C LEU A 130 -0.99 -8.39 11.86
N CYS A 131 0.23 -8.46 12.41
CA CYS A 131 1.49 -8.17 11.72
C CYS A 131 2.59 -9.17 12.13
N PRO A 132 3.13 -10.01 11.25
CA PRO A 132 4.33 -10.78 11.59
C PRO A 132 5.60 -9.92 11.70
N THR A 133 6.11 -9.79 12.93
CA THR A 133 7.50 -9.46 13.35
C THR A 133 8.10 -8.06 13.03
N LEU A 134 8.37 -7.28 14.10
CA LEU A 134 9.57 -6.44 14.19
C LEU A 134 10.76 -7.35 14.48
N ALA A 135 11.74 -7.42 13.59
CA ALA A 135 13.10 -7.73 14.02
C ALA A 135 13.68 -6.42 14.56
N VAL A 136 13.87 -6.36 15.89
CA VAL A 136 14.75 -5.39 16.53
C VAL A 136 16.19 -5.68 16.10
#